data_AF-A0A0F6U7L1-F1
#
_entry.id   AF-A0A0F6U7L1-F1
#
_cell.length_a   1.000
_cell.length_b   1.000
_cell.length_c   1.000
_cell.angle_alpha   90.00
_cell.angle_beta   90.00
_cell.angle_gamma   90.00
#
_symmetry.space_group_name_H-M   'P 1'
#
loop_
_entity.id
_entity.type
_entity.pdbx_description
1 polymer ?
#
loop_
_entity_poly.entity_id
_entity_poly.type
_entity_poly.pdbx_seq_one_letter_code
_entity_poly.pdbx_strand_id
1 'polypeptide(L)' 'MKKETEEGKIGCVVPLHRELKVGTLSGILKQAQVTVEEFIENL' A
#
# COMPACT_ATOMS: atom_id res chain seq x y z
N MET A 1 -4.28 8.52 -4.34
CA MET A 1 -4.74 8.78 -2.97
C MET A 1 -3.52 9.02 -2.09
N LYS A 2 -3.58 9.90 -1.09
CA LYS A 2 -2.46 10.14 -0.14
C LYS A 2 -2.96 9.70 1.24
N LYS A 3 -2.22 8.85 1.95
CA LYS A 3 -2.49 8.51 3.36
C LYS A 3 -1.86 9.62 4.18
N GLU A 4 -2.63 10.30 5.00
CA GLU A 4 -2.12 11.30 5.95
C GLU A 4 -1.94 10.58 7.28
N THR A 5 -0.70 10.44 7.73
CA THR A 5 -0.34 9.86 9.02
C THR A 5 0.06 10.97 9.99
N GLU A 6 0.18 10.65 11.27
CA GLU A 6 0.65 11.60 12.31
C GLU A 6 2.06 12.15 12.00
N GLU A 7 2.85 11.44 11.18
CA GLU A 7 4.19 11.83 10.73
C GLU A 7 4.21 12.60 9.39
N GLY A 8 3.05 12.78 8.73
CA GLY A 8 2.90 13.55 7.50
C GLY A 8 2.18 12.83 6.36
N LYS A 9 2.27 13.38 5.14
CA LYS A 9 1.62 12.81 3.95
C LYS A 9 2.46 11.70 3.33
N ILE A 10 1.98 10.48 3.37
CA ILE A 10 2.52 9.34 2.64
C ILE A 10 1.80 9.22 1.29
N GLY A 11 2.56 9.37 0.21
CA GLY A 11 2.10 9.10 -1.15
C GLY A 11 2.40 7.66 -1.54
N CYS A 12 1.37 6.90 -1.94
CA CYS A 12 1.52 5.56 -2.49
C CYS A 12 1.00 5.55 -3.94
N VAL A 13 1.77 4.99 -4.86
CA VAL A 13 1.39 4.87 -6.27
C VAL A 13 0.90 3.45 -6.51
N VAL A 14 -0.37 3.32 -6.86
CA VAL A 14 -0.99 2.03 -7.16
C VAL A 14 -1.31 1.99 -8.65
N PRO A 15 -0.72 1.05 -9.41
CA PRO A 15 -1.08 0.84 -10.80
C PRO A 15 -2.54 0.43 -10.95
N LEU A 16 -3.24 1.01 -11.94
CA LEU A 16 -4.64 0.71 -12.21
C LEU A 16 -4.76 -0.46 -13.20
N HIS A 17 -4.56 -1.67 -12.71
CA HIS A 17 -4.73 -2.90 -13.49
C HIS A 17 -5.38 -3.99 -12.65
N ARG A 18 -6.12 -4.91 -13.31
CA ARG A 18 -6.96 -5.92 -12.64
C ARG A 18 -6.17 -6.85 -11.71
N GLU A 19 -4.95 -7.22 -12.10
CA GLU A 19 -4.11 -8.13 -11.34
C GLU A 19 -2.75 -7.50 -11.09
N LEU A 20 -2.25 -7.62 -9.86
CA LEU A 20 -0.93 -7.15 -9.47
C LEU A 20 0.02 -8.34 -9.31
N LYS A 21 1.25 -8.17 -9.82
CA LYS A 21 2.32 -9.10 -9.46
C LYS A 21 2.61 -8.99 -7.97
N VAL A 22 2.95 -10.11 -7.33
CA VAL A 22 3.27 -10.17 -5.89
C VAL A 22 4.35 -9.15 -5.52
N GLY A 23 5.40 -9.01 -6.34
CA GLY A 23 6.46 -8.04 -6.12
C GLY A 23 5.97 -6.58 -6.15
N THR A 24 4.99 -6.27 -7.01
CA THR A 24 4.37 -4.94 -7.09
C THR A 24 3.50 -4.67 -5.87
N LEU A 25 2.68 -5.64 -5.45
CA LEU A 25 1.88 -5.53 -4.23
C LEU A 25 2.77 -5.32 -3.00
N SER A 26 3.86 -6.09 -2.88
CA SER A 26 4.82 -5.93 -1.78
C SER A 26 5.46 -4.53 -1.77
N GLY A 27 5.79 -3.97 -2.95
CA GLY A 27 6.29 -2.60 -3.07
C GLY A 27 5.27 -1.56 -2.61
N ILE A 28 4.00 -1.72 -2.99
CA ILE A 28 2.89 -0.84 -2.59
C ILE A 28 2.71 -0.84 -1.08
N LEU A 29 2.66 -2.01 -0.44
CA LEU A 29 2.50 -2.13 1.02
C LEU A 29 3.65 -1.45 1.77
N LYS A 30 4.89 -1.65 1.30
CA LYS A 30 6.07 -0.97 1.86
C LYS A 30 6.00 0.55 1.73
N GLN A 31 5.60 1.07 0.57
CA GLN A 31 5.44 2.51 0.35
C GLN A 31 4.31 3.11 1.19
N ALA A 32 3.24 2.35 1.42
CA ALA A 32 2.12 2.75 2.25
C ALA A 32 2.40 2.60 3.76
N GLN A 33 3.56 2.05 4.13
CA GLN A 33 3.91 1.66 5.50
C GLN A 33 2.84 0.78 6.16
N VAL A 34 2.34 -0.20 5.40
CA VAL A 34 1.32 -1.16 5.85
C VAL A 34 1.95 -2.54 5.92
N THR A 35 1.73 -3.26 7.02
CA THR A 35 2.20 -4.65 7.16
C THR A 35 1.32 -5.60 6.37
N VAL A 36 1.81 -6.81 6.12
CA VAL A 36 1.01 -7.83 5.41
C VAL A 36 -0.19 -8.24 6.27
N GLU A 37 0.00 -8.31 7.57
CA GLU A 37 -1.02 -8.66 8.56
C GLU A 37 -2.15 -7.62 8.58
N GLU A 38 -1.82 -6.33 8.71
CA GLU A 38 -2.79 -5.22 8.69
C GLU A 38 -3.59 -5.22 7.39
N PHE A 39 -2.92 -5.49 6.26
CA PHE A 39 -3.59 -5.61 4.97
C PHE A 39 -4.58 -6.77 4.92
N ILE A 40 -4.20 -7.94 5.44
CA ILE A 40 -5.06 -9.14 5.43
C ILE A 40 -6.25 -8.98 6.37
N GLU A 41 -6.07 -8.34 7.52
CA GLU A 41 -7.16 -8.07 8.47
C GLU A 41 -8.25 -7.15 7.91
N ASN A 42 -7.95 -6.39 6.85
CA ASN A 42 -8.85 -5.42 6.22
C ASN A 42 -9.30 -5.82 4.79
N LEU A 43 -9.14 -7.08 4.39
CA LEU A 43 -9.69 -7.66 3.15
C LEU A 43 -11.20 -7.88 3.25
#